data_AF-A0A7J8QCN6-F1
#
_entry.id   AF-A0A7J8QCN6-F1
#
_cell.length_a   1.000
_cell.length_b   1.000
_cell.length_c   1.000
_cell.angle_alpha   90.00
_cell.angle_beta   90.00
_cell.angle_gamma   90.00
#
_symmetry.space_group_name_H-M   'P 1'
#
loop_
_entity.id
_entity.type
_entity.pdbx_description
1 polymer ?
#
loop_
_entity_poly.entity_id
_entity_poly.type
_entity_poly.pdbx_seq_one_letter_code
_entity_poly.pdbx_strand_id
1 'polypeptide(L)'
;MRPTIYLFGDSITEASFADGGWGAALANHFCRTLDVVLRGYSGYNTRWALKVLDRVFPTVGHDGAAAAPPVAVTVFFGANDACLPDRYAAFQHVPLDEYKQNLHSIVSSLK
;
A
#
# COMPACT_ATOMS: atom_id res chain seq x y z
N MET A 1 -19.14 -2.74 11.47
CA MET A 1 -18.13 -2.13 10.57
C MET A 1 -18.21 -2.86 9.23
N ARG A 2 -18.09 -2.17 8.09
CA ARG A 2 -18.09 -2.83 6.77
C ARG A 2 -16.75 -3.55 6.56
N PRO A 3 -16.68 -4.62 5.76
CA PRO A 3 -15.41 -5.17 5.30
C PRO A 3 -14.58 -4.11 4.59
N THR A 4 -13.25 -4.27 4.56
CA THR A 4 -12.34 -3.29 3.98
C THR A 4 -11.43 -3.90 2.92
N ILE A 5 -11.16 -3.14 1.86
CA ILE A 5 -10.06 -3.40 0.92
C ILE A 5 -9.03 -2.30 1.08
N TYR A 6 -7.75 -2.64 1.18
CA TYR A 6 -6.67 -1.68 1.31
C TYR A 6 -5.91 -1.52 -0.01
N LEU A 7 -5.70 -0.28 -0.43
CA LEU A 7 -4.87 0.06 -1.57
C LEU A 7 -3.50 0.56 -1.07
N PHE A 8 -2.52 -0.34 -0.96
CA PHE A 8 -1.20 -0.03 -0.41
C PHE A 8 -0.15 0.10 -1.51
N GLY A 9 0.47 1.27 -1.62
CA GLY A 9 1.40 1.55 -2.71
C GLY A 9 2.06 2.93 -2.65
N ASP A 10 2.65 3.33 -3.76
CA ASP A 10 3.38 4.59 -3.90
C ASP A 10 2.48 5.76 -4.41
N SER A 11 3.08 6.77 -5.05
CA SER A 11 2.39 7.92 -5.64
C SER A 11 1.34 7.53 -6.68
N ILE A 12 1.52 6.43 -7.40
CA ILE A 12 0.54 5.94 -8.38
C ILE A 12 -0.73 5.47 -7.66
N THR A 13 -0.56 4.87 -6.48
CA THR A 13 -1.68 4.46 -5.63
C THR A 13 -2.30 5.67 -4.95
N GLU A 14 -1.50 6.63 -4.47
CA GLU A 14 -1.99 7.90 -3.91
C GLU A 14 -2.89 8.66 -4.89
N ALA A 15 -2.44 8.78 -6.15
CA ALA A 15 -3.20 9.42 -7.22
C ALA A 15 -4.39 8.59 -7.73
N SER A 16 -4.58 7.34 -7.28
CA SER A 16 -5.68 6.48 -7.74
C SER A 16 -7.06 7.00 -7.37
N PHE A 17 -7.16 7.93 -6.42
CA PHE A 17 -8.39 8.60 -6.01
C PHE A 17 -8.63 9.94 -6.71
N ALA A 18 -7.73 10.36 -7.60
CA ALA A 18 -7.99 11.51 -8.47
C ALA A 18 -9.22 11.26 -9.37
N ASP A 19 -9.74 12.31 -9.99
CA ASP A 19 -10.89 12.21 -10.89
C ASP A 19 -10.60 11.22 -12.04
N GLY A 20 -11.53 10.29 -12.27
CA GLY A 20 -11.35 9.17 -13.20
C GLY A 20 -10.34 8.08 -12.77
N GLY A 21 -9.77 8.17 -11.56
CA GLY A 21 -8.81 7.22 -11.04
C GLY A 21 -9.41 5.86 -10.66
N TRP A 22 -8.61 4.80 -10.74
CA TRP A 22 -9.07 3.43 -10.52
C TRP A 22 -9.49 3.15 -9.06
N GLY A 23 -8.85 3.80 -8.08
CA GLY A 23 -9.19 3.69 -6.67
C GLY A 23 -10.55 4.34 -6.37
N ALA A 24 -10.83 5.51 -6.96
CA ALA A 24 -12.14 6.15 -6.91
C ALA A 24 -13.22 5.30 -7.59
N ALA A 25 -12.92 4.71 -8.75
CA ALA A 25 -13.84 3.81 -9.44
C ALA A 25 -14.17 2.56 -8.59
N LEU A 26 -13.16 1.98 -7.93
CA LEU A 26 -13.33 0.86 -7.01
C LEU A 26 -14.20 1.23 -5.81
N ALA A 27 -13.95 2.39 -5.19
CA ALA A 27 -14.74 2.91 -4.08
C ALA A 27 -16.19 3.16 -4.48
N ASN A 28 -16.43 3.72 -5.67
CA ASN A 28 -17.77 3.92 -6.20
C ASN A 28 -18.49 2.58 -6.46
N HIS A 29 -17.81 1.62 -7.08
CA HIS A 29 -18.37 0.29 -7.35
C HIS A 29 -18.82 -0.43 -6.07
N PHE A 30 -18.04 -0.31 -5.00
CA PHE A 30 -18.27 -1.01 -3.74
C PHE A 30 -18.91 -0.16 -2.64
N CYS A 31 -19.34 1.07 -2.92
CA CYS A 31 -19.76 2.08 -1.92
C CYS A 31 -20.85 1.62 -0.94
N ARG A 32 -21.61 0.56 -1.27
CA ARG A 32 -22.67 -0.01 -0.44
C ARG A 32 -22.30 -1.32 0.26
N THR A 33 -21.15 -1.90 -0.06
CA THR A 33 -20.78 -3.27 0.36
C THR A 33 -19.50 -3.34 1.18
N LEU A 34 -18.49 -2.53 0.86
CA LEU A 34 -17.21 -2.49 1.58
C LEU A 34 -16.59 -1.09 1.51
N ASP A 35 -15.66 -0.82 2.42
CA ASP A 35 -14.91 0.44 2.41
C ASP A 35 -13.57 0.22 1.69
N VAL A 36 -13.21 1.14 0.79
CA VAL A 36 -11.91 1.15 0.12
C VAL A 36 -10.99 2.13 0.85
N VAL A 37 -9.91 1.60 1.44
CA VAL A 37 -8.99 2.36 2.27
C VAL A 37 -7.73 2.67 1.49
N LEU A 38 -7.52 3.95 1.20
CA LEU A 38 -6.32 4.43 0.51
C LEU A 38 -5.11 4.46 1.46
N ARG A 39 -4.02 3.82 1.03
CA ARG A 39 -2.70 3.80 1.67
C ARG A 39 -1.60 3.98 0.62
N GLY A 40 -1.78 4.97 -0.24
CA GLY A 40 -0.76 5.44 -1.18
C GLY A 40 0.20 6.41 -0.49
N TYR A 41 1.50 6.24 -0.72
CA TYR A 41 2.54 7.06 -0.12
C TYR A 41 3.50 7.55 -1.21
N SER A 42 3.33 8.80 -1.64
CA SER A 42 4.19 9.37 -2.68
C SER A 42 5.69 9.27 -2.34
N GLY A 43 6.47 8.82 -3.32
CA GLY A 43 7.91 8.60 -3.20
C GLY A 43 8.33 7.31 -2.48
N TYR A 44 7.41 6.55 -1.86
CA TYR A 44 7.78 5.34 -1.12
C TYR A 44 8.26 4.21 -2.03
N ASN A 45 9.37 3.59 -1.63
CA ASN A 45 9.82 2.30 -2.14
C ASN A 45 9.48 1.19 -1.14
N THR A 46 9.81 -0.06 -1.48
CA THR A 46 9.50 -1.20 -0.61
C THR A 46 10.22 -1.17 0.74
N ARG A 47 11.42 -0.56 0.85
CA ARG A 47 12.12 -0.39 2.14
C ARG A 47 11.33 0.47 3.11
N TRP A 48 10.72 1.54 2.62
CA TRP A 48 9.96 2.46 3.47
C TRP A 48 8.56 1.91 3.76
N ALA A 49 7.97 1.18 2.80
CA ALA A 49 6.72 0.46 3.00
C ALA A 49 6.80 -0.52 4.20
N LEU A 50 7.88 -1.29 4.30
CA LEU A 50 8.10 -2.21 5.43
C LEU A 50 8.06 -1.51 6.81
N LYS A 51 8.59 -0.30 6.90
CA LYS A 51 8.67 0.45 8.17
C LYS A 51 7.32 0.96 8.67
N VAL A 52 6.30 0.98 7.81
CA VAL A 52 4.98 1.52 8.14
C VAL A 52 3.90 0.46 8.22
N LEU A 53 4.21 -0.82 7.96
CA LEU A 53 3.22 -1.91 7.91
C LEU A 53 2.30 -1.94 9.12
N ASP A 54 2.84 -1.91 10.34
CA ASP A 54 2.04 -1.98 11.57
C ASP A 54 1.12 -0.77 11.76
N ARG A 55 1.48 0.38 11.18
CA ARG A 55 0.65 1.60 11.20
C ARG A 55 -0.41 1.57 10.11
N VAL A 56 -0.08 0.96 8.97
CA VAL A 56 -0.99 0.82 7.83
C VAL A 56 -2.07 -0.21 8.15
N PHE A 57 -1.69 -1.34 8.76
CA PHE A 57 -2.54 -2.48 9.08
C PHE A 57 -2.53 -2.74 10.61
N PRO A 58 -3.15 -1.87 11.41
CA PRO A 58 -3.17 -2.05 12.85
C PRO A 58 -3.97 -3.31 13.21
N THR A 59 -3.45 -4.10 14.16
CA THR A 59 -4.14 -5.29 14.69
C THR A 59 -5.20 -4.93 15.75
N VAL A 60 -5.15 -3.71 16.28
CA VAL A 60 -6.06 -3.18 17.29
C VAL A 60 -6.67 -1.87 16.79
N GLY A 61 -8.00 -1.77 16.83
CA GLY A 61 -8.77 -0.58 16.50
C GLY A 61 -8.63 0.53 17.54
N HIS A 62 -9.09 1.72 17.21
CA HIS A 62 -9.02 2.90 18.09
C HIS A 62 -9.84 2.76 19.39
N ASP A 63 -10.81 1.86 19.40
CA ASP A 63 -11.65 1.49 20.55
C ASP A 63 -11.03 0.37 21.41
N GLY A 64 -9.81 -0.07 21.08
CA GLY A 64 -9.11 -1.16 21.78
C GLY A 64 -9.59 -2.56 21.38
N ALA A 65 -10.56 -2.69 20.46
CA ALA A 65 -11.00 -3.97 19.94
C ALA A 65 -10.05 -4.50 18.86
N ALA A 66 -10.03 -5.81 18.61
CA ALA A 66 -9.27 -6.36 17.49
C ALA A 66 -9.81 -5.81 16.16
N ALA A 67 -8.91 -5.29 15.32
CA ALA A 67 -9.29 -4.80 14.00
C ALA A 67 -9.69 -5.99 13.11
N ALA A 68 -10.81 -5.87 12.39
CA ALA A 68 -11.19 -6.87 11.41
C ALA A 68 -10.15 -6.89 10.27
N PRO A 69 -9.64 -8.07 9.86
CA PRO A 69 -8.68 -8.14 8.77
C PRO A 69 -9.32 -7.66 7.45
N PRO A 70 -8.54 -7.02 6.56
CA PRO A 70 -9.04 -6.63 5.25
C PRO A 70 -9.37 -7.88 4.42
N VAL A 71 -10.42 -7.79 3.59
CA VAL A 71 -10.80 -8.89 2.68
C VAL A 71 -9.88 -8.98 1.46
N ALA A 72 -9.20 -7.89 1.13
CA ALA A 72 -8.15 -7.85 0.12
C ALA A 72 -7.20 -6.67 0.37
N VAL A 73 -5.95 -6.83 -0.08
CA VAL A 73 -4.93 -5.78 -0.08
C VAL A 73 -4.25 -5.79 -1.45
N THR A 74 -4.14 -4.63 -2.09
CA THR A 74 -3.23 -4.46 -3.24
C THR A 74 -1.88 -4.02 -2.70
N VAL A 75 -0.80 -4.64 -3.18
CA VAL A 75 0.58 -4.19 -2.93
C VAL A 75 1.13 -3.67 -4.25
N PHE A 76 1.22 -2.34 -4.40
CA PHE A 76 1.59 -1.70 -5.65
C PHE A 76 2.78 -0.75 -5.46
N PHE A 77 3.96 -1.36 -5.35
CA PHE A 77 5.27 -0.72 -5.25
C PHE A 77 6.22 -1.25 -6.32
N GLY A 78 7.23 -0.45 -6.64
CA GLY A 78 8.33 -0.86 -7.53
C GLY A 78 8.82 0.25 -8.44
N ALA A 79 8.00 1.27 -8.72
CA ALA A 79 8.41 2.39 -9.56
C ALA A 79 9.60 3.15 -8.96
N ASN A 80 9.53 3.45 -7.67
CA ASN A 80 10.60 4.12 -6.92
C ASN A 80 11.81 3.20 -6.68
N ASP A 81 11.57 1.91 -6.40
CA ASP A 81 12.62 0.89 -6.25
C ASP A 81 13.49 0.78 -7.52
N ALA A 82 12.85 0.90 -8.69
CA ALA A 82 13.51 0.81 -9.99
C ALA A 82 14.27 2.07 -10.41
N CYS A 83 14.28 3.15 -9.60
CA CYS A 83 15.11 4.32 -9.88
C CYS A 83 16.57 3.93 -10.06
N LEU A 84 17.27 4.55 -11.01
CA LEU A 84 18.66 4.22 -11.28
C LEU A 84 19.58 4.77 -10.16
N PRO A 85 20.57 3.98 -9.69
CA PRO A 85 21.44 4.37 -8.58
C PRO A 85 22.42 5.51 -8.92
N ASP A 86 22.57 5.85 -10.21
CA ASP A 86 23.47 6.88 -10.72
C ASP A 86 22.73 8.13 -11.25
N ARG A 87 21.43 8.28 -10.93
CA ARG A 87 20.59 9.40 -11.37
C ARG A 87 20.01 10.18 -10.19
N TYR A 88 19.26 11.25 -10.49
CA TYR A 88 18.73 12.18 -9.48
C TYR A 88 17.87 11.51 -8.39
N ALA A 89 17.20 10.39 -8.72
CA ALA A 89 16.34 9.64 -7.80
C ALA A 89 17.04 8.43 -7.14
N ALA A 90 18.38 8.40 -7.14
CA ALA A 90 19.16 7.29 -6.58
C ALA A 90 18.81 6.95 -5.12
N PHE A 91 18.36 7.93 -4.33
CA PHE A 91 17.94 7.73 -2.94
C PHE A 91 16.72 6.80 -2.79
N GLN A 92 15.95 6.60 -3.86
CA GLN A 92 14.80 5.68 -3.89
C GLN A 92 15.17 4.28 -4.37
N HIS A 93 16.32 4.11 -5.04
CA HIS A 93 16.75 2.86 -5.64
C HIS A 93 16.80 1.72 -4.62
N VAL A 94 16.19 0.58 -4.95
CA VAL A 94 16.29 -0.67 -4.21
C VAL A 94 16.82 -1.75 -5.16
N PRO A 95 17.94 -2.43 -4.83
CA PRO A 95 18.44 -3.54 -5.63
C PRO A 95 17.39 -4.63 -5.82
N LEU A 96 17.38 -5.28 -6.99
CA LEU A 96 16.35 -6.24 -7.37
C LEU A 96 16.15 -7.37 -6.34
N ASP A 97 17.23 -7.92 -5.79
CA ASP A 97 17.15 -9.00 -4.81
C ASP A 97 16.54 -8.53 -3.49
N GLU A 98 16.84 -7.30 -3.08
CA GLU A 98 16.22 -6.68 -1.91
C GLU A 98 14.74 -6.36 -2.17
N TYR A 99 14.39 -5.83 -3.34
CA TYR A 99 12.99 -5.59 -3.73
C TYR A 99 12.15 -6.88 -3.64
N LYS A 100 12.68 -8.01 -4.15
CA LYS A 100 12.01 -9.32 -4.04
C LYS A 100 11.80 -9.72 -2.59
N GLN A 101 12.84 -9.61 -1.76
CA GLN A 101 12.77 -9.95 -0.34
C GLN A 101 11.75 -9.05 0.39
N ASN A 102 11.76 -7.75 0.12
CA ASN A 102 10.82 -6.82 0.72
C ASN A 102 9.37 -7.16 0.35
N LEU A 103 9.09 -7.51 -0.91
CA LEU A 103 7.76 -7.95 -1.31
C LEU A 103 7.33 -9.23 -0.58
N HIS A 104 8.23 -10.21 -0.43
CA HIS A 104 7.93 -11.42 0.35
C HIS A 104 7.63 -11.09 1.81
N SER A 105 8.40 -10.18 2.42
CA SER A 105 8.17 -9.72 3.80
C SER A 105 6.83 -8.99 3.94
N ILE A 106 6.49 -8.09 3.01
CA ILE A 106 5.19 -7.40 3.00
C ILE A 106 4.04 -8.40 2.88
N VAL A 107 4.12 -9.36 1.96
CA VAL A 107 3.05 -10.36 1.79
C VAL A 107 2.97 -11.27 3.02
N SER A 108 4.10 -11.62 3.62
CA SER A 108 4.12 -12.46 4.83
C SER A 108 3.53 -11.77 6.06
N SER A 109 3.64 -10.45 6.17
CA SER A 109 3.04 -9.70 7.28
C SER A 109 1.52 -9.52 7.17
N LEU A 110 0.96 -9.81 5.99
CA LEU A 110 -0.48 -9.67 5.70
C LEU A 110 -1.25 -10.99 5.84
N LYS A 111 -0.56 -12.10 6.11
CA LYS A 111 -1.14 -13.42 6.36
C LYS A 111 -1.41 -13.61 7.84
#